data_AF-A0A973IR40-F1
#
_entry.id   AF-A0A973IR40-F1
#
_cell.length_a   1.000
_cell.length_b   1.000
_cell.length_c   1.000
_cell.angle_alpha   90.00
_cell.angle_beta   90.00
_cell.angle_gamma   90.00
#
_symmetry.space_group_name_H-M   'P 1'
#
loop_
_entity.id
_entity.type
_entity.pdbx_description
1 polymer ?
#
loop_
_entity_poly.entity_id
_entity_poly.type
_entity_poly.pdbx_seq_one_letter_code
_entity_poly.pdbx_strand_id
1 'polypeptide(L)'
;MRKASYPGRDPIELAFEDLASRFDMFLARLFHKQASQHQGLIVFDKSSYETGLQTLALRFRSSGTRWRKLNTVCEVPFFVDSKASRIIQLADHIAYAVFRRYEAEDIKYFNLIESRFDSSDGVIHGLCHKEPLNQSCTCPACMSRSISKFHE
;
A
#
# COMPACT_ATOMS: atom_id res chain seq x y z
N MET A 1 -11.09 -4.29 -0.53
CA MET A 1 -10.80 -5.63 -1.07
C MET A 1 -11.88 -6.56 -0.55
N ARG A 2 -12.65 -7.21 -1.42
CA ARG A 2 -13.65 -8.17 -0.97
C ARG A 2 -12.98 -9.54 -0.75
N LYS A 3 -13.06 -10.09 0.47
CA LYS A 3 -12.38 -11.35 0.84
C LYS A 3 -12.77 -12.53 -0.06
N ALA A 4 -14.02 -12.57 -0.51
CA ALA A 4 -14.54 -13.58 -1.42
C ALA A 4 -13.82 -13.60 -2.79
N SER A 5 -13.12 -12.53 -3.17
CA SER A 5 -12.46 -12.40 -4.47
C SER A 5 -11.09 -13.07 -4.56
N TYR A 6 -10.55 -13.57 -3.44
CA TYR A 6 -9.23 -14.20 -3.38
C TYR A 6 -9.27 -15.52 -2.59
N PRO A 7 -9.91 -16.58 -3.12
CA PRO A 7 -10.00 -17.85 -2.43
C PRO A 7 -8.61 -18.48 -2.24
N GLY A 8 -8.34 -18.99 -1.03
CA GLY A 8 -7.10 -19.69 -0.71
C GLY A 8 -5.86 -18.81 -0.52
N ARG A 9 -5.99 -17.47 -0.49
CA ARG A 9 -4.90 -16.55 -0.15
C ARG A 9 -5.29 -15.67 1.04
N ASP A 10 -4.35 -15.43 1.94
CA ASP A 10 -4.57 -14.49 3.04
C ASP A 10 -4.58 -13.04 2.48
N PRO A 11 -5.69 -12.28 2.66
CA PRO A 11 -5.76 -10.89 2.24
C PRO A 11 -4.69 -9.99 2.86
N ILE A 12 -4.25 -10.28 4.10
CA ILE A 12 -3.23 -9.52 4.80
C ILE A 12 -1.87 -9.71 4.14
N GLU A 13 -1.51 -10.95 3.82
CA GLU A 13 -0.25 -11.25 3.12
C GLU A 13 -0.20 -10.57 1.74
N LEU A 14 -1.30 -10.63 0.98
CA LEU A 14 -1.41 -9.97 -0.32
C LEU A 14 -1.29 -8.44 -0.20
N ALA A 15 -1.99 -7.85 0.76
CA ALA A 15 -1.94 -6.42 1.00
C ALA A 15 -0.54 -5.98 1.43
N PHE A 16 0.12 -6.76 2.30
CA PHE A 16 1.47 -6.47 2.75
C PHE A 16 2.49 -6.57 1.60
N GLU A 17 2.40 -7.60 0.76
CA GLU A 17 3.26 -7.76 -0.40
C GLU A 17 3.17 -6.57 -1.35
N ASP A 18 1.94 -6.14 -1.66
CA ASP A 18 1.71 -4.99 -2.52
C ASP A 18 2.17 -3.68 -1.87
N LEU A 19 1.94 -3.49 -0.57
CA LEU A 19 2.40 -2.32 0.18
C LEU A 19 3.93 -2.22 0.15
N ALA A 20 4.63 -3.29 0.51
CA ALA A 20 6.08 -3.32 0.55
C ALA A 20 6.68 -3.07 -0.85
N SER A 21 6.11 -3.70 -1.89
CA SER A 21 6.56 -3.51 -3.27
C SER A 21 6.33 -2.07 -3.76
N ARG A 22 5.16 -1.49 -3.46
CA ARG A 22 4.86 -0.10 -3.86
C ARG A 22 5.72 0.92 -3.14
N PHE A 23 5.99 0.68 -1.86
CA PHE A 23 6.87 1.54 -1.07
C PHE A 23 8.31 1.50 -1.61
N ASP A 24 8.84 0.32 -1.92
CA ASP A 24 10.18 0.20 -2.55
C ASP A 24 10.25 0.92 -3.90
N MET A 25 9.23 0.77 -4.75
CA MET A 25 9.15 1.49 -6.03
C MET A 25 9.06 3.02 -5.84
N PHE A 26 8.36 3.48 -4.81
CA PHE A 26 8.29 4.90 -4.47
C PHE A 26 9.66 5.46 -4.08
N LEU A 27 10.40 4.76 -3.21
CA LEU A 27 11.75 5.15 -2.81
C LEU A 27 12.73 5.14 -3.98
N ALA A 28 12.63 4.15 -4.87
CA ALA A 28 13.43 4.12 -6.10
C ALA A 28 13.13 5.33 -7.01
N ARG A 29 11.86 5.72 -7.16
CA ARG A 29 11.51 6.95 -7.92
C ARG A 29 12.03 8.22 -7.24
N LEU A 30 12.00 8.29 -5.91
CA LEU A 30 12.59 9.42 -5.18
C LEU A 30 14.11 9.50 -5.38
N PHE A 31 14.81 8.37 -5.33
CA PHE A 31 16.24 8.29 -5.62
C PHE A 31 16.57 8.85 -7.01
N HIS A 32 15.83 8.42 -8.05
CA HIS A 32 16.05 8.92 -9.41
C HIS A 32 15.78 10.43 -9.55
N LYS A 33 14.84 10.98 -8.78
CA LYS A 33 14.50 12.42 -8.82
C LYS A 33 15.48 13.30 -8.05
N GLN A 34 16.01 12.81 -6.94
CA GLN A 34 16.79 13.61 -5.99
C GLN A 34 18.29 13.24 -5.94
N ALA A 35 18.70 12.20 -6.67
CA ALA A 35 20.05 11.62 -6.65
C ALA A 35 20.55 11.28 -5.23
N SER A 36 19.63 11.02 -4.29
CA SER A 36 19.92 10.71 -2.89
C SER A 36 19.35 9.36 -2.50
N GLN A 37 20.18 8.51 -1.90
CA GLN A 37 19.79 7.16 -1.50
C GLN A 37 18.88 7.23 -0.27
N HIS A 38 17.67 6.70 -0.40
CA HIS A 38 16.68 6.61 0.67
C HIS A 38 16.57 5.16 1.14
N GLN A 39 16.60 4.96 2.46
CA GLN A 39 16.28 3.68 3.08
C GLN A 39 14.89 3.77 3.71
N GLY A 40 14.08 2.75 3.45
CA GLY A 40 12.70 2.66 3.89
C GLY A 40 12.55 1.86 5.18
N LEU A 41 11.74 2.38 6.09
CA LEU A 41 11.28 1.67 7.27
C LEU A 41 9.77 1.48 7.20
N ILE A 42 9.29 0.28 7.55
CA ILE A 42 7.86 -0.01 7.68
C ILE A 42 7.55 -0.21 9.15
N VAL A 43 6.54 0.52 9.65
CA VAL A 43 6.08 0.44 11.03
C VAL A 43 4.58 0.19 11.04
N PHE A 44 4.13 -0.81 11.79
CA PHE A 44 2.73 -1.17 11.98
C PHE A 44 2.28 -0.94 13.43
N ASP A 45 0.96 -0.82 13.61
CA ASP A 45 0.38 -1.06 14.93
C ASP A 45 0.56 -2.53 15.32
N LYS A 46 0.59 -2.79 16.62
CA LYS A 46 0.58 -4.15 17.16
C LYS A 46 -0.63 -4.92 16.63
N SER A 47 -0.39 -6.13 16.13
CA SER A 47 -1.44 -7.00 15.64
C SER A 47 -1.09 -8.47 15.87
N SER A 48 -2.09 -9.35 15.82
CA SER A 48 -1.88 -10.80 15.86
C SER A 48 -1.11 -11.35 14.65
N TYR A 49 -0.88 -10.54 13.62
CA TYR A 49 -0.17 -10.92 12.39
C TYR A 49 1.32 -10.61 12.43
N GLU A 50 1.85 -10.08 13.54
CA GLU A 50 3.25 -9.63 13.66
C GLU A 50 4.26 -10.68 13.17
N THR A 51 4.23 -11.89 13.74
CA THR A 51 5.15 -12.98 13.37
C THR A 51 5.00 -13.38 11.90
N GLY A 52 3.77 -13.40 11.38
CA GLY A 52 3.49 -13.73 9.99
C GLY A 52 4.09 -12.70 9.03
N LEU A 53 3.87 -11.41 9.30
CA LEU A 53 4.37 -10.30 8.50
C LEU A 53 5.90 -10.19 8.54
N GLN A 54 6.52 -10.41 9.70
CA GLN A 54 7.99 -10.47 9.80
C GLN A 54 8.57 -11.63 9.01
N THR A 55 7.98 -12.82 9.14
CA THR A 55 8.41 -14.00 8.37
C THR A 55 8.27 -13.75 6.86
N LEU A 56 7.17 -13.12 6.44
CA LEU A 56 6.92 -12.78 5.06
C LEU A 56 7.91 -11.72 4.53
N ALA A 57 8.24 -10.71 5.34
CA ALA A 57 9.27 -9.71 4.99
C ALA A 57 10.66 -10.33 4.84
N LEU A 58 11.02 -11.28 5.70
CA LEU A 58 12.27 -12.05 5.58
C LEU A 58 12.30 -12.85 4.27
N ARG A 59 11.18 -13.48 3.88
CA ARG A 59 11.07 -14.16 2.58
C ARG A 59 11.22 -13.20 1.41
N PHE A 60 10.64 -12.00 1.49
CA PHE A 60 10.79 -10.99 0.45
C PHE A 60 12.23 -10.49 0.31
N ARG A 61 13.00 -10.42 1.42
CA ARG A 61 14.43 -10.08 1.36
C ARG A 61 15.26 -11.19 0.72
N SER A 62 15.01 -12.46 1.08
CA SER A 62 15.80 -13.58 0.57
C SER A 62 15.46 -13.93 -0.89
N SER A 63 14.18 -13.91 -1.23
CA SER A 63 13.65 -14.47 -2.48
C SER A 63 13.01 -13.43 -3.40
N GLY A 64 12.76 -12.22 -2.91
CA GLY A 64 11.95 -11.20 -3.57
C GLY A 64 10.45 -11.33 -3.31
N THR A 65 9.69 -10.29 -3.63
CA THR A 65 8.24 -10.34 -3.77
C THR A 65 7.87 -10.91 -5.15
N ARG A 66 6.59 -11.21 -5.38
CA ARG A 66 6.02 -11.56 -6.70
C ARG A 66 6.36 -10.51 -7.77
N TRP A 67 6.70 -9.30 -7.37
CA TRP A 67 6.99 -8.18 -8.26
C TRP A 67 8.49 -7.89 -8.39
N ARG A 68 9.27 -7.94 -7.29
CA ARG A 68 10.71 -7.59 -7.27
C ARG A 68 11.40 -7.98 -5.95
N LYS A 69 12.73 -8.09 -5.95
CA LYS A 69 13.54 -7.96 -4.72
C LYS A 69 13.37 -6.56 -4.09
N LEU A 70 13.13 -6.51 -2.78
CA LEU A 70 13.11 -5.27 -2.02
C LEU A 70 14.56 -4.80 -1.84
N ASN A 71 14.91 -3.64 -2.38
CA ASN A 71 16.29 -3.12 -2.38
C ASN A 71 16.47 -1.93 -1.43
N THR A 72 15.38 -1.22 -1.13
CA THR A 72 15.40 0.03 -0.35
C THR A 72 14.80 -0.11 1.04
N VAL A 73 13.91 -1.08 1.26
CA VAL A 73 13.42 -1.41 2.60
C VAL A 73 14.53 -2.13 3.37
N CYS A 74 15.09 -1.46 4.37
CA CYS A 74 16.34 -1.89 5.01
C CYS A 74 16.14 -2.93 6.11
N GLU A 75 14.93 -3.01 6.70
CA GLU A 75 14.66 -3.90 7.82
C GLU A 75 13.30 -4.59 7.76
N VAL A 76 13.15 -5.62 8.60
CA VAL A 76 11.83 -6.22 8.86
C VAL A 76 10.87 -5.18 9.46
N PRO A 77 9.55 -5.31 9.26
CA PRO A 77 8.60 -4.37 9.82
C PRO A 77 8.69 -4.30 11.35
N PHE A 78 8.60 -3.07 11.87
CA PHE A 78 8.52 -2.79 13.29
C PHE A 78 7.07 -2.72 13.73
N PHE A 79 6.81 -3.08 14.98
CA PHE A 79 5.47 -3.06 15.56
C PHE A 79 5.49 -2.18 16.81
N VAL A 80 4.59 -1.21 16.84
CA VAL A 80 4.52 -0.21 17.91
C VAL A 80 3.11 -0.15 18.43
N ASP A 81 2.94 0.09 19.72
CA ASP A 81 1.62 0.31 20.32
C ASP A 81 1.06 1.66 19.86
N SER A 82 -0.10 1.65 19.20
CA SER A 82 -0.79 2.87 18.74
C SER A 82 -1.09 3.85 19.88
N LYS A 83 -1.21 3.42 21.14
CA LYS A 83 -1.35 4.34 22.29
C LYS A 83 -0.07 5.11 22.60
N ALA A 84 1.07 4.55 22.26
CA ALA A 84 2.38 5.14 22.50
C ALA A 84 2.89 5.97 21.31
N SER A 85 2.23 5.91 20.14
CA SER A 85 2.77 6.49 18.90
C SER A 85 1.73 7.27 18.09
N ARG A 86 1.90 8.60 18.05
CA ARG A 86 1.04 9.51 17.28
C ARG A 86 1.12 9.26 15.77
N ILE A 87 2.26 8.76 15.25
CA ILE A 87 2.38 8.48 13.81
C ILE A 87 1.55 7.27 13.39
N ILE A 88 1.41 6.28 14.28
CA ILE A 88 0.53 5.13 14.05
C ILE A 88 -0.92 5.58 14.09
N GLN A 89 -1.30 6.43 15.06
CA GLN A 89 -2.65 7.02 15.11
C GLN A 89 -2.99 7.81 13.83
N LEU A 90 -2.03 8.54 13.27
CA LEU A 90 -2.21 9.21 11.98
C LEU A 90 -2.43 8.20 10.86
N ALA A 91 -1.66 7.11 10.81
CA ALA A 91 -1.86 6.04 9.84
C ALA A 91 -3.26 5.40 9.97
N ASP A 92 -3.75 5.20 11.19
CA ASP A 92 -5.11 4.69 11.45
C ASP A 92 -6.18 5.63 10.92
N HIS A 93 -6.01 6.95 11.06
CA HIS A 93 -6.94 7.92 10.46
C HIS A 93 -6.94 7.87 8.93
N ILE A 94 -5.78 7.68 8.29
CA ILE A 94 -5.70 7.50 6.84
C ILE A 94 -6.41 6.21 6.44
N ALA A 95 -6.15 5.10 7.13
CA ALA A 95 -6.81 3.82 6.88
C ALA A 95 -8.33 3.92 7.05
N TYR A 96 -8.80 4.62 8.09
CA TYR A 96 -10.22 4.86 8.34
C TYR A 96 -10.87 5.71 7.24
N ALA A 97 -10.20 6.78 6.78
CA ALA A 97 -10.70 7.60 5.69
C ALA A 97 -10.86 6.80 4.38
N VAL A 98 -9.88 5.93 4.08
CA VAL A 98 -9.94 5.00 2.95
C VAL A 98 -11.08 4.00 3.13
N PHE A 99 -11.20 3.38 4.30
CA PHE A 99 -12.26 2.42 4.61
C PHE A 99 -13.65 3.04 4.41
N ARG A 100 -13.89 4.22 4.97
CA ARG A 100 -15.18 4.95 4.85
C ARG A 100 -15.56 5.24 3.41
N ARG A 101 -14.59 5.60 2.58
CA ARG A 101 -14.81 5.85 1.15
C ARG A 101 -15.34 4.62 0.41
N TYR A 102 -14.81 3.44 0.72
CA TYR A 102 -15.12 2.21 -0.02
C TYR A 102 -16.29 1.42 0.57
N GLU A 103 -16.51 1.47 1.89
CA GLU A 103 -17.56 0.71 2.56
C GLU A 103 -18.86 1.50 2.75
N ALA A 104 -18.78 2.81 2.94
CA ALA A 104 -19.94 3.67 3.23
C ALA A 104 -20.16 4.77 2.18
N GLU A 105 -19.38 4.76 1.08
CA GLU A 105 -19.39 5.78 0.02
C GLU A 105 -19.17 7.22 0.53
N ASP A 106 -18.64 7.35 1.75
CA ASP A 106 -18.41 8.64 2.41
C ASP A 106 -17.03 9.18 2.03
N ILE A 107 -17.04 10.25 1.23
CA ILE A 107 -15.83 10.87 0.69
C ILE A 107 -15.26 11.99 1.57
N LYS A 108 -15.94 12.36 2.66
CA LYS A 108 -15.64 13.57 3.45
C LYS A 108 -14.18 13.64 3.91
N TYR A 109 -13.70 12.54 4.50
CA TYR A 109 -12.32 12.45 4.99
C TYR A 109 -11.34 12.08 3.88
N PHE A 110 -11.79 11.27 2.91
CA PHE A 110 -10.96 10.80 1.81
C PHE A 110 -10.48 11.94 0.91
N ASN A 111 -11.35 12.91 0.60
CA ASN A 111 -10.99 14.05 -0.26
C ASN A 111 -9.83 14.88 0.30
N LEU A 112 -9.61 14.88 1.61
CA LEU A 112 -8.50 15.60 2.26
C LEU A 112 -7.14 14.95 1.97
N ILE A 113 -7.12 13.66 1.65
CA ILE A 113 -5.91 12.85 1.53
C ILE A 113 -5.71 12.27 0.13
N GLU A 114 -6.74 12.31 -0.72
CA GLU A 114 -6.74 11.74 -2.07
C GLU A 114 -5.53 12.17 -2.90
N SER A 115 -5.23 13.46 -2.91
CA SER A 115 -4.11 14.02 -3.70
C SER A 115 -2.72 13.69 -3.12
N ARG A 116 -2.65 13.00 -1.98
CA ARG A 116 -1.39 12.67 -1.27
C ARG A 116 -0.93 11.25 -1.53
N PHE A 117 -1.76 10.41 -2.16
CA PHE A 117 -1.32 9.10 -2.60
C PHE A 117 -0.23 9.23 -3.66
N ASP A 118 0.81 8.42 -3.50
CA ASP A 118 1.89 8.31 -4.48
C ASP A 118 1.33 8.02 -5.88
N SER A 119 1.80 8.79 -6.86
CA SER A 119 1.40 8.72 -8.26
C SER A 119 2.56 9.04 -9.20
N SER A 120 2.53 8.45 -10.39
CA SER A 120 3.47 8.70 -11.48
C SER A 120 2.72 8.54 -12.79
N ASP A 121 3.01 9.41 -13.77
CA ASP A 121 2.51 9.30 -15.13
C ASP A 121 0.97 9.20 -15.21
N GLY A 122 0.29 10.00 -14.37
CA GLY A 122 -1.18 10.01 -14.28
C GLY A 122 -1.78 8.79 -13.57
N VAL A 123 -0.97 7.84 -13.11
CA VAL A 123 -1.42 6.61 -12.44
C VAL A 123 -1.21 6.70 -10.93
N ILE A 124 -2.26 6.41 -10.15
CA ILE A 124 -2.15 6.30 -8.69
C ILE A 124 -1.56 4.94 -8.31
N HIS A 125 -0.47 4.95 -7.56
CA HIS A 125 0.27 3.77 -7.11
C HIS A 125 0.11 3.51 -5.61
N GLY A 126 -0.05 4.57 -4.80
CA GLY A 126 -0.24 4.50 -3.35
C GLY A 126 -1.62 4.02 -2.90
N LEU A 127 -2.58 3.86 -3.84
CA LEU A 127 -3.91 3.35 -3.58
C LEU A 127 -4.29 2.31 -4.65
N CYS A 128 -4.82 1.16 -4.21
CA CYS A 128 -5.26 0.10 -5.12
C CYS A 128 -6.59 -0.48 -4.67
N HIS A 129 -7.57 -0.47 -5.58
CA HIS A 129 -8.84 -1.14 -5.36
C HIS A 129 -8.78 -2.57 -5.91
N LYS A 130 -8.64 -3.54 -5.00
CA LYS A 130 -8.60 -4.98 -5.32
C LYS A 130 -10.02 -5.54 -5.39
N GLU A 131 -10.66 -5.36 -6.54
CA GLU A 131 -11.90 -6.01 -6.91
C GLU A 131 -11.67 -6.78 -8.23
N PRO A 132 -12.14 -8.03 -8.37
CA PRO A 132 -11.94 -8.82 -9.58
C PRO A 132 -12.71 -8.14 -10.72
N LEU A 133 -11.96 -7.45 -11.60
CA LEU A 133 -12.43 -6.91 -12.87
C LEU A 133 -13.76 -6.16 -12.82
N ASN A 134 -13.96 -5.29 -11.84
CA ASN A 134 -15.03 -4.30 -11.96
C ASN A 134 -14.59 -3.20 -12.94
N GLN A 135 -14.76 -3.45 -14.24
CA GLN A 135 -14.41 -2.52 -15.33
C GLN A 135 -15.20 -1.19 -15.24
N SER A 136 -16.29 -1.17 -14.49
CA SER A 136 -17.13 0.01 -14.24
C SER A 136 -16.78 0.79 -12.97
N CYS A 137 -15.76 0.38 -12.20
CA CYS A 137 -15.40 1.12 -11.00
C CYS A 137 -14.78 2.47 -11.34
N THR A 138 -15.46 3.56 -10.99
CA THR A 138 -15.02 4.94 -11.22
C THR A 138 -14.22 5.53 -10.07
N CYS A 139 -13.73 4.71 -9.13
CA CYS A 139 -12.90 5.22 -8.05
C CYS A 139 -11.56 5.74 -8.58
N PRO A 140 -10.91 6.70 -7.88
CA PRO A 140 -9.67 7.32 -8.35
C PRO A 140 -8.56 6.30 -8.67
N ALA A 141 -8.45 5.24 -7.85
CA ALA A 141 -7.45 4.19 -8.05
C ALA A 141 -7.69 3.35 -9.32
N CYS A 142 -8.95 3.07 -9.68
CA CYS A 142 -9.30 2.33 -10.90
C CYS A 142 -9.22 3.23 -12.13
N MET A 143 -9.77 4.45 -12.05
CA MET A 143 -9.80 5.41 -13.15
C MET A 143 -8.39 5.78 -13.61
N SER A 144 -7.49 6.08 -12.69
CA SER A 144 -6.09 6.42 -13.02
C SER A 144 -5.36 5.32 -13.81
N ARG A 145 -5.77 4.05 -13.66
CA ARG A 145 -5.21 2.90 -14.40
C ARG A 145 -5.93 2.59 -15.70
N SER A 146 -7.21 2.99 -15.80
CA SER A 146 -7.96 2.87 -17.06
C SER A 146 -7.44 3.86 -18.10
N ILE A 147 -7.09 5.08 -17.67
CA ILE A 147 -6.63 6.18 -18.56
C ILE A 147 -5.26 5.87 -19.15
N SER A 148 -4.35 5.24 -18.39
CA SER A 148 -3.02 4.88 -18.90
C SER A 148 -3.05 3.83 -20.02
N LYS A 149 -4.09 2.99 -20.09
CA LYS A 149 -4.24 2.00 -21.17
C LYS A 149 -4.61 2.59 -22.54
N PHE A 150 -4.99 3.87 -22.59
CA PHE A 150 -5.34 4.56 -23.85
C PHE A 150 -4.16 5.33 -24.46
N HIS A 151 -3.00 5.34 -23.80
CA HIS A 151 -1.78 6.02 -24.25
C HIS A 151 -0.64 5.08 -24.66
N GLU A 152 -0.91 3.77 -24.76
CA GLU A 152 -0.08 2.75 -25.43
C GLU A 152 -0.72 2.36 -26.77
#